data_AF-A0A7X7RVN9-F1
#
_entry.id   AF-A0A7X7RVN9-F1
#
_cell.length_a   1.000
_cell.length_b   1.000
_cell.length_c   1.000
_cell.angle_alpha   90.00
_cell.angle_beta   90.00
_cell.angle_gamma   90.00
#
_symmetry.space_group_name_H-M   'P 1'
#
loop_
_entity.id
_entity.type
_entity.pdbx_description
1 polymer ?
#
loop_
_entity_poly.entity_id
_entity_poly.type
_entity_poly.pdbx_seq_one_letter_code
_entity_poly.pdbx_strand_id
1 'polypeptide(L)'
;MVKKLIVSVAFICLFISYAYSSEWFDKNKELSVVFNANVWAHIENANKADNSGKLKEADQWLSKAEQKIEETRPFITESWPSNWPYNVKALAYLKYAAPDAYLYRIIGDYAYSHKKAKEALNYYNKYITHSIIPDTTYMNKTAEVYETEGLLKDAKIMYANIQRVIDSKNFHGTSFSAQYLAKKIKNLDAQMKQMVILPLDVFYTNVSDFLKSDFQNIFINELSNMDNFSVISKSNVEKILTEKKLNDSDLQDVEELSAIGKTLNINYILRPSLAKAGTFYIFLVDVFDPQKKVWFDSYEYKTESPIYLPNLIQRFTSGFQGELISDSLLLPEVEFVWEYEVDSPATDSKLSE
;
A
#
# COMPACT_ATOMS: atom_id res chain seq x y z
N MET A 1 56.65 -16.64 -36.98
CA MET A 1 55.57 -17.29 -36.21
C MET A 1 54.84 -16.34 -35.25
N VAL A 2 55.49 -15.29 -34.72
CA VAL A 2 54.89 -14.35 -33.74
C VAL A 2 53.88 -13.36 -34.35
N LYS A 3 53.99 -12.98 -35.63
CA LYS A 3 53.06 -12.02 -36.26
C LYS A 3 51.64 -12.58 -36.53
N LYS A 4 51.45 -13.91 -36.61
CA LYS A 4 50.11 -14.50 -36.82
C LYS A 4 49.28 -14.59 -35.52
N LEU A 5 49.93 -14.59 -34.35
CA LEU A 5 49.23 -14.69 -33.06
C LEU A 5 48.59 -13.35 -32.64
N ILE A 6 49.22 -12.23 -32.96
CA ILE A 6 48.74 -10.88 -32.59
C ILE A 6 47.50 -10.49 -33.39
N VAL A 7 47.38 -10.93 -34.65
CA VAL A 7 46.20 -10.66 -35.48
C VAL A 7 44.98 -11.46 -34.99
N SER A 8 45.18 -12.68 -34.47
CA SER A 8 44.08 -13.49 -33.93
C SER A 8 43.55 -13.00 -32.58
N VAL A 9 44.41 -12.46 -31.71
CA VAL A 9 43.98 -11.87 -30.42
C VAL A 9 43.27 -10.52 -30.64
N ALA A 10 43.73 -9.71 -31.60
CA ALA A 10 43.04 -8.47 -31.96
C ALA A 10 41.66 -8.75 -32.60
N PHE A 11 41.50 -9.85 -33.35
CA PHE A 11 40.21 -10.23 -33.94
C PHE A 11 39.21 -10.76 -32.88
N ILE A 12 39.69 -11.42 -31.82
CA ILE A 12 38.83 -11.88 -30.71
C ILE A 12 38.41 -10.72 -29.80
N CYS A 13 39.28 -9.72 -29.58
CA CYS A 13 38.90 -8.52 -28.84
C CYS A 13 38.00 -7.54 -29.62
N LEU A 14 38.04 -7.56 -30.96
CA LEU A 14 37.12 -6.76 -31.79
C LEU A 14 35.73 -7.40 -32.00
N PHE A 15 35.57 -8.69 -31.66
CA PHE A 15 34.29 -9.39 -31.74
C PHE A 15 33.52 -9.45 -30.41
N ILE A 16 34.08 -9.00 -29.29
CA ILE A 16 33.36 -8.88 -28.01
C ILE A 16 32.59 -7.54 -27.91
N SER A 17 32.80 -6.62 -28.85
CA SER A 17 32.07 -5.34 -28.94
C SER A 17 30.71 -5.40 -29.64
N TYR A 18 30.21 -6.59 -30.01
CA TYR A 18 28.86 -6.75 -30.56
C TYR A 18 27.92 -7.46 -29.59
N ALA A 19 26.97 -6.66 -29.08
CA ALA A 19 25.63 -7.06 -28.67
C ALA A 19 25.49 -7.95 -27.43
N TYR A 20 25.90 -7.43 -26.27
CA TYR A 20 25.10 -7.66 -25.06
C TYR A 20 24.12 -6.51 -24.94
N SER A 21 22.87 -6.75 -25.34
CA SER A 21 21.75 -5.91 -24.91
C SER A 21 21.47 -6.20 -23.44
N SER A 22 21.15 -5.14 -22.70
CA SER A 22 20.72 -5.28 -21.31
C SER A 22 19.41 -6.08 -21.24
N GLU A 23 19.26 -6.89 -20.19
CA GLU A 23 18.11 -7.78 -20.05
C GLU A 23 16.78 -7.01 -20.04
N TRP A 24 16.75 -5.81 -19.46
CA TRP A 24 15.56 -4.95 -19.44
C TRP A 24 15.18 -4.48 -20.86
N PHE A 25 16.16 -4.18 -21.71
CA PHE A 25 15.90 -3.70 -23.07
C PHE A 25 15.35 -4.82 -23.94
N ASP A 26 15.95 -6.02 -23.88
CA ASP A 26 15.53 -7.16 -24.70
C ASP A 26 14.10 -7.60 -24.39
N LYS A 27 13.72 -7.61 -23.11
CA LYS A 27 12.36 -7.92 -22.65
C LYS A 27 11.29 -6.96 -23.18
N ASN A 28 11.70 -5.77 -23.63
CA ASN A 28 10.78 -4.71 -24.07
C ASN A 28 10.95 -4.32 -25.53
N LYS A 29 11.89 -4.94 -26.26
CA LYS A 29 12.20 -4.59 -27.66
C LYS A 29 11.01 -4.69 -28.60
N GLU A 30 10.10 -5.64 -28.33
CA GLU A 30 8.87 -5.80 -29.09
C GLU A 30 7.94 -4.58 -29.02
N LEU A 31 8.02 -3.80 -27.94
CA LEU A 31 7.22 -2.58 -27.74
C LEU A 31 7.67 -1.43 -28.66
N SER A 32 8.80 -1.54 -29.36
CA SER A 32 9.23 -0.55 -30.36
C SER A 32 8.14 -0.17 -31.36
N VAL A 33 7.21 -1.09 -31.66
CA VAL A 33 6.10 -0.87 -32.58
C VAL A 33 5.03 0.09 -32.07
N VAL A 34 4.97 0.38 -30.76
CA VAL A 34 4.00 1.33 -30.18
C VAL A 34 4.55 2.75 -30.00
N PHE A 35 5.85 2.95 -30.24
CA PHE A 35 6.51 4.23 -30.04
C PHE A 35 6.81 4.93 -31.36
N ASN A 36 6.73 6.27 -31.35
CA ASN A 36 7.36 7.07 -32.39
C ASN A 36 8.89 6.79 -32.43
N ALA A 37 9.46 6.77 -33.63
CA ALA A 37 10.87 6.47 -33.86
C ALA A 37 11.82 7.34 -33.01
N ASN A 38 11.48 8.61 -32.79
CA ASN A 38 12.29 9.52 -31.98
C ASN A 38 12.28 9.17 -30.49
N VAL A 39 11.17 8.66 -29.96
CA VAL A 39 11.08 8.18 -28.57
C VAL A 39 11.85 6.87 -28.43
N TRP A 40 11.64 5.93 -29.35
CA TRP A 40 12.36 4.66 -29.32
C TRP A 40 13.88 4.84 -29.44
N ALA A 41 14.34 5.79 -30.27
CA ALA A 41 15.76 6.12 -30.38
C ALA A 41 16.38 6.57 -29.04
N HIS A 42 15.61 7.26 -28.17
CA HIS A 42 16.08 7.59 -26.83
C HIS A 42 16.22 6.34 -25.95
N ILE A 43 15.28 5.39 -26.03
CA ILE A 43 15.35 4.12 -25.29
C ILE A 43 16.56 3.28 -25.77
N GLU A 44 16.82 3.24 -27.08
CA GLU A 44 18.00 2.57 -27.64
C GLU A 44 19.31 3.21 -27.17
N ASN A 45 19.37 4.55 -27.11
CA ASN A 45 20.54 5.26 -26.59
C ASN A 45 20.71 5.04 -25.09
N ALA A 46 19.63 4.92 -24.32
CA ALA A 46 19.70 4.52 -22.92
C ALA A 46 20.33 3.14 -22.77
N ASN A 47 19.90 2.14 -23.54
CA ASN A 47 20.50 0.80 -23.55
C ASN A 47 22.00 0.84 -23.95
N LYS A 48 22.38 1.62 -24.97
CA LYS A 48 23.80 1.78 -25.35
C LYS A 48 24.63 2.37 -24.21
N ALA A 49 24.12 3.40 -23.55
CA ALA A 49 24.78 4.03 -22.41
C ALA A 49 24.91 3.07 -21.21
N ASP A 50 23.84 2.31 -20.93
CA ASP A 50 23.80 1.30 -19.86
C ASP A 50 24.83 0.19 -20.08
N ASN A 51 24.87 -0.40 -21.29
CA ASN A 51 25.87 -1.42 -21.65
C ASN A 51 27.31 -0.89 -21.62
N SER A 52 27.49 0.43 -21.70
CA SER A 52 28.78 1.10 -21.57
C SER A 52 29.13 1.49 -20.12
N GLY A 53 28.29 1.11 -19.15
CA GLY A 53 28.44 1.48 -17.73
C GLY A 53 28.13 2.94 -17.40
N LYS A 54 27.57 3.70 -18.34
CA LYS A 54 27.27 5.13 -18.19
C LYS A 54 25.85 5.36 -17.66
N LEU A 55 25.59 4.90 -16.44
CA LEU A 55 24.24 4.90 -15.85
C LEU A 55 23.56 6.28 -15.82
N LYS A 56 24.30 7.35 -15.53
CA LYS A 56 23.75 8.73 -15.54
C LYS A 56 23.29 9.16 -16.94
N GLU A 57 24.02 8.74 -17.97
CA GLU A 57 23.65 9.04 -19.35
C GLU A 57 22.43 8.21 -19.77
N ALA A 58 22.34 6.95 -19.33
CA ALA A 58 21.17 6.11 -19.52
C ALA A 58 19.91 6.72 -18.87
N ASP A 59 20.02 7.16 -17.60
CA ASP A 59 18.96 7.86 -16.88
C ASP A 59 18.49 9.11 -17.67
N GLN A 60 19.41 9.93 -18.17
CA GLN A 60 19.09 11.12 -18.98
C GLN A 60 18.36 10.78 -20.28
N TRP A 61 18.74 9.70 -20.95
CA TRP A 61 18.07 9.27 -22.17
C TRP A 61 16.63 8.79 -21.90
N LEU A 62 16.41 8.06 -20.81
CA LEU A 62 15.07 7.65 -20.40
C LEU A 62 14.20 8.85 -19.99
N SER A 63 14.75 9.83 -19.27
CA SER A 63 14.03 11.08 -18.96
C SER A 63 13.63 11.86 -20.21
N LYS A 64 14.48 11.89 -21.24
CA LYS A 64 14.13 12.51 -22.54
C LYS A 64 13.02 11.75 -23.26
N ALA A 65 13.00 10.42 -23.17
CA ALA A 65 11.90 9.61 -23.70
C ALA A 65 10.58 9.93 -22.99
N GLU A 66 10.62 10.04 -21.66
CA GLU A 66 9.46 10.39 -20.82
C GLU A 66 8.94 11.79 -21.14
N GLN A 67 9.81 12.80 -21.18
CA GLN A 67 9.42 14.16 -21.53
C GLN A 67 8.70 14.22 -22.90
N LYS A 68 9.23 13.53 -23.91
CA LYS A 68 8.60 13.51 -25.24
C LYS A 68 7.23 12.85 -25.25
N ILE A 69 7.04 11.82 -24.44
CA ILE A 69 5.74 11.18 -24.28
C ILE A 69 4.77 12.14 -23.60
N GLU A 70 5.18 12.82 -22.53
CA GLU A 70 4.35 13.81 -21.82
C GLU A 70 3.91 14.95 -22.75
N GLU A 71 4.83 15.48 -23.56
CA GLU A 71 4.55 16.53 -24.56
C GLU A 71 3.54 16.08 -25.63
N THR A 72 3.35 14.77 -25.80
CA THR A 72 2.47 14.18 -26.82
C THR A 72 1.10 13.81 -26.27
N ARG A 73 0.91 13.81 -24.95
CA ARG A 73 -0.37 13.45 -24.33
C ARG A 73 -1.48 14.45 -24.69
N PRO A 74 -2.76 13.99 -24.72
CA PRO A 74 -3.23 12.66 -24.36
C PRO A 74 -3.27 11.66 -25.52
N PHE A 75 -3.06 10.36 -25.22
CA PHE A 75 -3.20 9.26 -26.19
C PHE A 75 -4.65 8.74 -26.21
N ILE A 76 -5.55 9.48 -26.85
CA ILE A 76 -6.95 9.07 -27.04
C ILE A 76 -7.25 8.78 -28.50
N THR A 77 -8.18 7.85 -28.76
CA THR A 77 -8.52 7.36 -30.11
C THR A 77 -8.95 8.49 -31.05
N GLU A 78 -9.69 9.47 -30.53
CA GLU A 78 -10.26 10.58 -31.33
C GLU A 78 -9.21 11.63 -31.74
N SER A 79 -8.10 11.72 -31.00
CA SER A 79 -7.04 12.71 -31.24
C SER A 79 -5.66 12.05 -31.21
N TRP A 80 -5.55 10.86 -31.80
CA TRP A 80 -4.29 10.12 -31.81
C TRP A 80 -3.19 10.93 -32.53
N PRO A 81 -1.98 11.08 -31.95
CA PRO A 81 -0.92 11.88 -32.55
C PRO A 81 -0.53 11.33 -33.94
N SER A 82 -0.51 12.21 -34.94
CA SER A 82 -0.35 11.83 -36.36
C SER A 82 0.97 11.12 -36.69
N ASN A 83 2.00 11.36 -35.89
CA ASN A 83 3.32 10.76 -36.02
C ASN A 83 3.51 9.52 -35.13
N TRP A 84 2.49 9.08 -34.37
CA TRP A 84 2.56 7.88 -33.55
C TRP A 84 2.05 6.64 -34.30
N PRO A 85 2.65 5.46 -34.08
CA PRO A 85 2.17 4.24 -34.70
C PRO A 85 0.72 3.92 -34.33
N TYR A 86 -0.11 3.73 -35.36
CA TYR A 86 -1.49 3.25 -35.22
C TYR A 86 -1.82 2.21 -36.30
N ASN A 87 -0.93 1.23 -36.43
CA ASN A 87 -1.04 0.13 -37.40
C ASN A 87 -1.34 -1.20 -36.71
N VAL A 88 -1.61 -2.26 -37.48
CA VAL A 88 -1.98 -3.59 -36.96
C VAL A 88 -1.00 -4.12 -35.91
N LYS A 89 0.31 -3.89 -36.07
CA LYS A 89 1.32 -4.33 -35.10
C LYS A 89 1.23 -3.54 -33.79
N ALA A 90 1.07 -2.21 -33.87
CA ALA A 90 0.88 -1.36 -32.70
C ALA A 90 -0.41 -1.70 -31.96
N LEU A 91 -1.52 -1.87 -32.69
CA LEU A 91 -2.84 -2.19 -32.13
C LEU A 91 -2.88 -3.52 -31.36
N ALA A 92 -1.98 -4.46 -31.68
CA ALA A 92 -1.84 -5.71 -30.92
C ALA A 92 -1.44 -5.47 -29.44
N TYR A 93 -0.76 -4.35 -29.17
CA TYR A 93 -0.32 -3.93 -27.83
C TYR A 93 -1.22 -2.81 -27.27
N LEU A 94 -1.59 -1.81 -28.09
CA LEU A 94 -2.35 -0.63 -27.65
C LEU A 94 -3.72 -0.97 -27.05
N LYS A 95 -4.28 -2.14 -27.35
CA LYS A 95 -5.50 -2.64 -26.71
C LYS A 95 -5.35 -2.93 -25.21
N TYR A 96 -4.11 -3.11 -24.72
CA TYR A 96 -3.83 -3.40 -23.32
C TYR A 96 -3.37 -2.16 -22.54
N ALA A 97 -2.57 -1.30 -23.16
CA ALA A 97 -2.06 -0.10 -22.51
C ALA A 97 -1.65 0.97 -23.54
N ALA A 98 -1.70 2.24 -23.14
CA ALA A 98 -1.23 3.35 -23.96
C ALA A 98 0.32 3.42 -24.00
N PRO A 99 0.91 4.16 -24.96
CA PRO A 99 2.37 4.23 -25.13
C PRO A 99 3.12 4.70 -23.88
N ASP A 100 2.53 5.64 -23.13
CA ASP A 100 3.08 6.14 -21.88
C ASP A 100 3.15 5.07 -20.79
N ALA A 101 2.10 4.27 -20.63
CA ALA A 101 2.11 3.13 -19.73
C ALA A 101 3.24 2.15 -20.08
N TYR A 102 3.42 1.84 -21.37
CA TYR A 102 4.53 0.99 -21.81
C TYR A 102 5.90 1.61 -21.56
N LEU A 103 6.04 2.94 -21.60
CA LEU A 103 7.29 3.58 -21.19
C LEU A 103 7.53 3.41 -19.69
N TYR A 104 6.51 3.56 -18.84
CA TYR A 104 6.66 3.29 -17.41
C TYR A 104 7.11 1.86 -17.14
N ARG A 105 6.54 0.88 -17.85
CA ARG A 105 7.01 -0.51 -17.80
C ARG A 105 8.52 -0.61 -18.11
N ILE A 106 8.98 0.03 -19.18
CA ILE A 106 10.39 0.00 -19.61
C ILE A 106 11.30 0.63 -18.55
N ILE A 107 10.94 1.80 -18.02
CA ILE A 107 11.73 2.48 -16.99
C ILE A 107 11.73 1.67 -15.68
N GLY A 108 10.60 1.04 -15.33
CA GLY A 108 10.50 0.14 -14.18
C GLY A 108 11.42 -1.08 -14.31
N ASP A 109 11.44 -1.74 -15.47
CA ASP A 109 12.35 -2.87 -15.73
C ASP A 109 13.82 -2.44 -15.68
N TYR A 110 14.16 -1.26 -16.22
CA TYR A 110 15.49 -0.68 -16.10
C TYR A 110 15.86 -0.44 -14.64
N ALA A 111 15.02 0.25 -13.86
CA ALA A 111 15.24 0.50 -12.44
C ALA A 111 15.42 -0.81 -11.65
N TYR A 112 14.58 -1.80 -11.92
CA TYR A 112 14.66 -3.11 -11.29
C TYR A 112 16.01 -3.80 -11.60
N SER A 113 16.47 -3.76 -12.85
CA SER A 113 17.78 -4.35 -13.24
C SER A 113 18.97 -3.72 -12.52
N HIS A 114 18.83 -2.47 -12.08
CA HIS A 114 19.83 -1.71 -11.33
C HIS A 114 19.59 -1.70 -9.81
N LYS A 115 18.73 -2.58 -9.30
CA LYS A 115 18.38 -2.70 -7.87
C LYS A 115 17.83 -1.40 -7.26
N LYS A 116 17.22 -0.56 -8.08
CA LYS A 116 16.53 0.67 -7.68
C LYS A 116 15.07 0.35 -7.34
N ALA A 117 14.85 -0.37 -6.23
CA ALA A 117 13.54 -0.96 -5.91
C ALA A 117 12.41 0.08 -5.75
N LYS A 118 12.68 1.22 -5.11
CA LYS A 118 11.70 2.30 -4.95
C LYS A 118 11.28 2.90 -6.29
N GLU A 119 12.23 3.19 -7.18
CA GLU A 119 11.90 3.66 -8.52
C GLU A 119 11.16 2.59 -9.33
N ALA A 120 11.56 1.32 -9.25
CA ALA A 120 10.89 0.22 -9.93
C ALA A 120 9.42 0.11 -9.50
N LEU A 121 9.13 0.14 -8.18
CA LEU A 121 7.77 0.14 -7.64
C LEU A 121 6.95 1.33 -8.14
N ASN A 122 7.52 2.53 -8.11
CA ASN A 122 6.84 3.73 -8.61
C ASN A 122 6.41 3.57 -10.07
N TYR A 123 7.31 3.14 -10.94
CA TYR A 123 7.02 2.97 -12.36
C TYR A 123 6.13 1.77 -12.68
N TYR A 124 6.28 0.65 -11.99
CA TYR A 124 5.36 -0.48 -12.16
C TYR A 124 3.94 -0.14 -11.71
N ASN A 125 3.76 0.57 -10.60
CA ASN A 125 2.44 1.04 -10.18
C ASN A 125 1.84 2.01 -11.21
N LYS A 126 2.63 2.97 -11.72
CA LYS A 126 2.19 3.85 -12.83
C LYS A 126 1.74 3.04 -14.04
N TYR A 127 2.53 2.04 -14.48
CA TYR A 127 2.15 1.15 -15.58
C TYR A 127 0.81 0.46 -15.30
N ILE A 128 0.68 -0.23 -14.16
CA ILE A 128 -0.53 -0.97 -13.79
C ILE A 128 -1.76 -0.05 -13.77
N THR A 129 -1.65 1.15 -13.20
CA THR A 129 -2.77 2.12 -13.14
C THR A 129 -3.13 2.70 -14.50
N HIS A 130 -2.19 2.81 -15.43
CA HIS A 130 -2.42 3.34 -16.78
C HIS A 130 -2.70 2.24 -17.82
N SER A 131 -2.72 0.97 -17.42
CA SER A 131 -3.13 -0.14 -18.28
C SER A 131 -4.66 -0.19 -18.41
N ILE A 132 -5.14 -0.37 -19.64
CA ILE A 132 -6.56 -0.56 -19.97
C ILE A 132 -7.02 -1.93 -19.50
N ILE A 133 -6.20 -2.96 -19.75
CA ILE A 133 -6.40 -4.32 -19.28
C ILE A 133 -5.23 -4.65 -18.33
N PRO A 134 -5.48 -5.11 -17.10
CA PRO A 134 -4.43 -5.43 -16.15
C PRO A 134 -3.42 -6.47 -16.67
N ASP A 135 -2.13 -6.21 -16.43
CA ASP A 135 -1.00 -7.09 -16.73
C ASP A 135 -0.61 -7.89 -15.48
N THR A 136 -1.09 -9.13 -15.37
CA THR A 136 -0.84 -9.96 -14.18
C THR A 136 0.64 -10.29 -14.00
N THR A 137 1.43 -10.32 -15.07
CA THR A 137 2.88 -10.54 -14.98
C THR A 137 3.55 -9.39 -14.24
N TYR A 138 3.19 -8.15 -14.54
CA TYR A 138 3.74 -6.98 -13.86
C TYR A 138 3.13 -6.76 -12.47
N MET A 139 1.88 -7.13 -12.26
CA MET A 139 1.32 -7.17 -10.89
C MET A 139 2.10 -8.15 -10.01
N ASN A 140 2.43 -9.35 -10.51
CA ASN A 140 3.24 -10.32 -9.76
C ASN A 140 4.67 -9.81 -9.53
N LYS A 141 5.33 -9.23 -10.54
CA LYS A 141 6.64 -8.58 -10.36
C LYS A 141 6.59 -7.51 -9.26
N THR A 142 5.54 -6.68 -9.26
CA THR A 142 5.36 -5.63 -8.24
C THR A 142 5.19 -6.23 -6.85
N ALA A 143 4.39 -7.30 -6.72
CA ALA A 143 4.22 -8.03 -5.47
C ALA A 143 5.55 -8.60 -4.97
N GLU A 144 6.35 -9.22 -5.84
CA GLU A 144 7.67 -9.77 -5.49
C GLU A 144 8.63 -8.67 -5.01
N VAL A 145 8.62 -7.50 -5.64
CA VAL A 145 9.43 -6.36 -5.17
C VAL A 145 8.97 -5.90 -3.80
N TYR A 146 7.66 -5.79 -3.55
CA TYR A 146 7.12 -5.50 -2.20
C TYR A 146 7.59 -6.55 -1.17
N GLU A 147 7.56 -7.85 -1.49
CA GLU A 147 8.07 -8.90 -0.61
C GLU A 147 9.55 -8.66 -0.26
N THR A 148 10.40 -8.42 -1.27
CA THR A 148 11.85 -8.24 -1.07
C THR A 148 12.21 -6.99 -0.27
N GLU A 149 11.40 -5.94 -0.37
CA GLU A 149 11.59 -4.69 0.38
C GLU A 149 10.94 -4.74 1.78
N GLY A 150 10.32 -5.86 2.17
CA GLY A 150 9.66 -6.03 3.47
C GLY A 150 8.30 -5.34 3.58
N LEU A 151 7.72 -4.89 2.46
CA LEU A 151 6.40 -4.26 2.37
C LEU A 151 5.30 -5.34 2.28
N LEU A 152 5.20 -6.17 3.34
CA LEU A 152 4.42 -7.40 3.32
C LEU A 152 2.91 -7.18 3.11
N LYS A 153 2.34 -6.10 3.67
CA LYS A 153 0.92 -5.74 3.49
C LYS A 153 0.62 -5.42 2.03
N ASP A 154 1.47 -4.62 1.38
CA ASP A 154 1.32 -4.24 -0.02
C ASP A 154 1.50 -5.46 -0.95
N ALA A 155 2.45 -6.34 -0.65
CA ALA A 155 2.63 -7.60 -1.37
C ALA A 155 1.36 -8.47 -1.29
N LYS A 156 0.79 -8.64 -0.09
CA LYS A 156 -0.43 -9.41 0.14
C LYS A 156 -1.61 -8.84 -0.65
N ILE A 157 -1.82 -7.52 -0.59
CA ILE A 157 -2.86 -6.82 -1.34
C ILE A 157 -2.66 -7.06 -2.84
N MET A 158 -1.44 -6.94 -3.36
CA MET A 158 -1.16 -7.15 -4.77
C MET A 158 -1.44 -8.60 -5.21
N TYR A 159 -1.07 -9.62 -4.42
CA TYR A 159 -1.42 -11.02 -4.74
C TYR A 159 -2.93 -11.28 -4.73
N ALA A 160 -3.66 -10.69 -3.78
CA ALA A 160 -5.12 -10.78 -3.76
C ALA A 160 -5.74 -10.09 -5.00
N ASN A 161 -5.17 -8.96 -5.45
CA ASN A 161 -5.61 -8.28 -6.66
C ASN A 161 -5.39 -9.14 -7.91
N ILE A 162 -4.26 -9.83 -8.02
CA ILE A 162 -3.99 -10.76 -9.13
C ILE A 162 -5.07 -11.84 -9.17
N GLN A 163 -5.44 -12.43 -8.03
CA GLN A 163 -6.51 -13.43 -7.96
C GLN A 163 -7.83 -12.88 -8.50
N ARG A 164 -8.27 -11.71 -8.01
CA ARG A 164 -9.50 -11.04 -8.47
C ARG A 164 -9.51 -10.78 -9.97
N VAL A 165 -8.38 -10.33 -10.51
CA VAL A 165 -8.21 -10.04 -11.94
C VAL A 165 -8.30 -11.33 -12.77
N ILE A 166 -7.64 -12.41 -12.35
CA ILE A 166 -7.71 -13.71 -13.03
C ILE A 166 -9.14 -14.25 -13.03
N ASP A 167 -9.84 -14.16 -11.91
CA ASP A 167 -11.23 -14.61 -11.78
C ASP A 167 -12.19 -13.84 -12.69
N SER A 168 -11.91 -12.55 -12.92
CA SER A 168 -12.67 -11.71 -13.87
C SER A 168 -12.47 -12.11 -15.34
N LYS A 169 -11.42 -12.88 -15.65
CA LYS A 169 -10.99 -13.24 -17.01
C LYS A 169 -10.63 -12.05 -17.92
N ASN A 170 -10.60 -10.82 -17.38
CA ASN A 170 -10.22 -9.61 -18.11
C ASN A 170 -8.78 -9.22 -17.77
N PHE A 171 -7.81 -9.98 -18.28
CA PHE A 171 -6.39 -9.73 -18.02
C PHE A 171 -5.52 -10.16 -19.20
N HIS A 172 -4.27 -9.70 -19.19
CA HIS A 172 -3.21 -10.26 -20.03
C HIS A 172 -1.96 -10.57 -19.20
N GLY A 173 -1.02 -11.29 -19.81
CA GLY A 173 0.17 -11.78 -19.12
C GLY A 173 -0.01 -13.20 -18.57
N THR A 174 0.67 -13.51 -17.48
CA THR A 174 0.71 -14.86 -16.91
C THR A 174 -0.55 -15.18 -16.11
N SER A 175 -1.23 -16.27 -16.45
CA SER A 175 -2.32 -16.82 -15.65
C SER A 175 -1.76 -17.63 -14.47
N PHE A 176 -1.64 -17.01 -13.30
CA PHE A 176 -1.22 -17.70 -12.08
C PHE A 176 -2.31 -18.62 -11.52
N SER A 177 -1.93 -19.73 -10.89
CA SER A 177 -2.91 -20.64 -10.28
C SER A 177 -3.38 -20.11 -8.91
N ALA A 178 -4.63 -20.39 -8.56
CA ALA A 178 -5.18 -20.04 -7.24
C ALA A 178 -4.35 -20.65 -6.10
N GLN A 179 -3.82 -21.85 -6.29
CA GLN A 179 -2.94 -22.50 -5.31
C GLN A 179 -1.63 -21.74 -5.10
N TYR A 180 -1.02 -21.21 -6.18
CA TYR A 180 0.19 -20.39 -6.08
C TYR A 180 -0.07 -19.11 -5.29
N LEU A 181 -1.14 -18.38 -5.63
CA LEU A 181 -1.50 -17.11 -4.98
C LEU A 181 -1.88 -17.30 -3.51
N ALA A 182 -2.66 -18.34 -3.20
CA ALA A 182 -3.00 -18.70 -1.82
C ALA A 182 -1.76 -19.05 -0.99
N LYS A 183 -0.79 -19.77 -1.57
CA LYS A 183 0.48 -20.06 -0.90
C LYS A 183 1.30 -18.80 -0.63
N LYS A 184 1.38 -17.88 -1.58
CA LYS A 184 2.07 -16.59 -1.42
C LYS A 184 1.45 -15.78 -0.28
N ILE A 185 0.14 -15.58 -0.29
CA ILE A 185 -0.60 -14.86 0.77
C ILE A 185 -0.37 -15.50 2.14
N LYS A 186 -0.53 -16.83 2.25
CA LYS A 186 -0.31 -17.55 3.51
C LYS A 186 1.11 -17.38 4.07
N ASN A 187 2.12 -17.37 3.20
CA ASN A 187 3.49 -17.16 3.62
C ASN A 187 3.72 -15.74 4.15
N LEU A 188 3.10 -14.74 3.52
CA LEU A 188 3.15 -13.35 3.99
C LEU A 188 2.45 -13.19 5.34
N ASP A 189 1.28 -13.82 5.51
CA ASP A 189 0.59 -13.83 6.80
C ASP A 189 1.44 -14.45 7.91
N ALA A 190 2.22 -15.49 7.61
CA ALA A 190 3.14 -16.09 8.58
C ALA A 190 4.34 -15.19 8.92
N GLN A 191 4.76 -14.32 7.98
CA GLN A 191 5.84 -13.37 8.18
C GLN A 191 5.39 -12.10 8.91
N MET A 192 4.13 -11.70 8.70
CA MET A 192 3.49 -10.61 9.44
C MET A 192 3.25 -11.08 10.87
N LYS A 193 4.13 -10.68 11.80
CA LYS A 193 4.03 -11.05 13.22
C LYS A 193 2.63 -10.72 13.75
N GLN A 194 1.85 -11.74 14.05
CA GLN A 194 0.55 -11.56 14.70
C GLN A 194 0.79 -10.94 16.08
N MET A 195 0.26 -9.73 16.29
CA MET A 195 0.39 -9.02 17.55
C MET A 195 -0.60 -9.59 18.55
N VAL A 196 -0.09 -10.07 19.69
CA VAL A 196 -0.93 -10.59 20.77
C VAL A 196 -1.39 -9.42 21.63
N ILE A 197 -2.69 -9.28 21.81
CA ILE A 197 -3.29 -8.20 22.61
C ILE A 197 -4.13 -8.75 23.75
N LEU A 198 -4.09 -8.03 24.88
CA LEU A 198 -4.95 -8.29 26.03
C LEU A 198 -5.85 -7.09 26.27
N PRO A 199 -7.15 -7.18 25.96
CA PRO A 199 -8.12 -6.19 26.41
C PRO A 199 -8.51 -6.42 27.86
N LEU A 200 -8.41 -5.38 28.68
CA LEU A 200 -8.99 -5.36 30.02
C LEU A 200 -10.50 -5.09 29.94
N ASP A 201 -11.20 -5.33 31.04
CA ASP A 201 -12.62 -4.98 31.16
C ASP A 201 -12.81 -3.46 31.04
N VAL A 202 -13.86 -3.04 30.32
CA VAL A 202 -14.17 -1.62 30.11
C VAL A 202 -14.55 -0.97 31.43
N PHE A 203 -13.83 0.11 31.75
CA PHE A 203 -14.15 0.94 32.91
C PHE A 203 -15.30 1.91 32.59
N TYR A 204 -16.42 1.80 33.31
CA TYR A 204 -17.62 2.61 33.06
C TYR A 204 -17.79 3.73 34.09
N THR A 205 -17.99 4.96 33.63
CA THR A 205 -18.30 6.12 34.50
C THR A 205 -19.61 6.78 34.07
N ASN A 206 -20.61 6.82 34.95
CA ASN A 206 -21.93 7.44 34.67
C ASN A 206 -22.68 6.88 33.44
N VAL A 207 -22.36 5.68 32.99
CA VAL A 207 -23.02 4.99 31.87
C VAL A 207 -24.14 4.09 32.41
N SER A 208 -25.29 4.07 31.73
CA SER A 208 -26.42 3.21 32.09
C SER A 208 -26.08 1.72 31.96
N ASP A 209 -26.57 0.89 32.89
CA ASP A 209 -26.21 -0.53 32.97
C ASP A 209 -26.53 -1.33 31.70
N PHE A 210 -27.65 -1.00 31.03
CA PHE A 210 -28.04 -1.68 29.79
C PHE A 210 -27.03 -1.52 28.64
N LEU A 211 -26.18 -0.48 28.68
CA LEU A 211 -25.14 -0.28 27.67
C LEU A 211 -23.86 -1.06 28.01
N LYS A 212 -23.61 -1.38 29.29
CA LYS A 212 -22.32 -1.91 29.75
C LYS A 212 -22.05 -3.33 29.24
N SER A 213 -23.02 -4.23 29.33
CA SER A 213 -22.86 -5.61 28.87
C SER A 213 -22.64 -5.69 27.37
N ASP A 214 -23.42 -4.90 26.63
CA ASP A 214 -23.41 -4.93 25.17
C ASP A 214 -22.12 -4.31 24.64
N PHE A 215 -21.67 -3.20 25.23
CA PHE A 215 -20.47 -2.51 24.81
C PHE A 215 -19.20 -3.35 25.01
N GLN A 216 -19.05 -4.03 26.15
CA GLN A 216 -17.92 -4.94 26.39
C GLN A 216 -17.85 -6.03 25.30
N ASN A 217 -18.97 -6.69 25.02
CA ASN A 217 -19.02 -7.78 24.05
C ASN A 217 -18.71 -7.28 22.63
N ILE A 218 -19.26 -6.13 22.23
CA ILE A 218 -18.96 -5.52 20.94
C ILE A 218 -17.47 -5.20 20.85
N PHE A 219 -16.87 -4.61 21.89
CA PHE A 219 -15.46 -4.27 21.92
C PHE A 219 -14.56 -5.50 21.72
N ILE A 220 -14.80 -6.58 22.47
CA ILE A 220 -14.02 -7.82 22.35
C ILE A 220 -14.22 -8.47 20.97
N ASN A 221 -15.45 -8.47 20.44
CA ASN A 221 -15.74 -9.03 19.13
C ASN A 221 -15.02 -8.27 18.01
N GLU A 222 -15.07 -6.94 18.03
CA GLU A 222 -14.38 -6.09 17.04
C GLU A 222 -12.86 -6.28 17.11
N LEU A 223 -12.28 -6.36 18.31
CA LEU A 223 -10.86 -6.69 18.48
C LEU A 223 -10.49 -8.06 17.92
N SER A 224 -11.35 -9.05 18.12
CA SER A 224 -11.13 -10.43 17.67
C SER A 224 -11.23 -10.58 16.15
N ASN A 225 -11.86 -9.61 15.48
CA ASN A 225 -12.00 -9.55 14.03
C ASN A 225 -10.86 -8.75 13.35
N MET A 226 -9.93 -8.15 14.10
CA MET A 226 -8.80 -7.41 13.53
C MET A 226 -7.81 -8.33 12.83
N ASP A 227 -7.34 -7.92 11.66
CA ASP A 227 -6.33 -8.64 10.90
C ASP A 227 -4.96 -8.51 11.57
N ASN A 228 -4.24 -9.63 11.69
CA ASN A 228 -2.90 -9.69 12.30
C ASN A 228 -2.84 -9.45 13.81
N PHE A 229 -3.99 -9.48 14.51
CA PHE A 229 -4.02 -9.47 15.97
C PHE A 229 -4.53 -10.81 16.51
N SER A 230 -4.09 -11.19 17.70
CA SER A 230 -4.68 -12.28 18.46
C SER A 230 -5.09 -11.77 19.83
N VAL A 231 -6.38 -11.91 20.14
CA VAL A 231 -6.93 -11.49 21.43
C VAL A 231 -6.78 -12.63 22.43
N ILE A 232 -6.14 -12.36 23.57
CA ILE A 232 -6.08 -13.31 24.68
C ILE A 232 -7.47 -13.41 25.34
N SER A 233 -7.97 -14.63 25.50
CA SER A 233 -9.23 -14.87 26.19
C SER A 233 -9.12 -14.59 27.69
N LYS A 234 -10.21 -14.11 28.29
CA LYS A 234 -10.31 -13.85 29.73
C LYS A 234 -9.93 -15.07 30.59
N SER A 235 -10.35 -16.26 30.16
CA SER A 235 -10.01 -17.53 30.84
C SER A 235 -8.51 -17.79 30.97
N ASN A 236 -7.71 -17.38 29.98
CA ASN A 236 -6.25 -17.53 30.03
C ASN A 236 -5.65 -16.58 31.07
N VAL A 237 -6.19 -15.36 31.18
CA VAL A 237 -5.76 -14.35 32.16
C VAL A 237 -6.11 -14.80 33.57
N GLU A 238 -7.35 -15.24 33.80
CA GLU A 238 -7.84 -15.73 35.09
C GLU A 238 -7.00 -16.90 35.63
N LYS A 239 -6.58 -17.80 34.74
CA LYS A 239 -5.68 -18.89 35.09
C LYS A 239 -4.33 -18.37 35.62
N ILE A 240 -3.71 -17.42 34.91
CA ILE A 240 -2.43 -16.83 35.32
C ILE A 240 -2.57 -16.02 36.62
N LEU A 241 -3.66 -15.25 36.76
CA LEU A 241 -3.95 -14.51 37.99
C LEU A 241 -4.06 -15.47 39.18
N THR A 242 -4.81 -16.57 39.01
CA THR A 242 -4.95 -17.60 40.05
C THR A 242 -3.61 -18.25 40.40
N GLU A 243 -2.82 -18.64 39.40
CA GLU A 243 -1.49 -19.23 39.59
C GLU A 243 -0.53 -18.28 40.34
N LYS A 244 -0.62 -16.99 40.07
CA LYS A 244 0.19 -15.94 40.73
C LYS A 244 -0.42 -15.41 42.03
N LYS A 245 -1.61 -15.87 42.42
CA LYS A 245 -2.38 -15.37 43.58
C LYS A 245 -2.69 -13.87 43.49
N LEU A 246 -2.92 -13.39 42.28
CA LEU A 246 -3.34 -12.03 41.97
C LEU A 246 -4.84 -11.99 41.70
N ASN A 247 -5.40 -10.79 41.73
CA ASN A 247 -6.79 -10.48 41.40
C ASN A 247 -6.87 -9.30 40.40
N ASP A 248 -8.07 -8.98 39.92
CA ASP A 248 -8.25 -7.94 38.90
C ASP A 248 -7.78 -6.54 39.33
N SER A 249 -7.80 -6.22 40.64
CA SER A 249 -7.31 -4.93 41.12
C SER A 249 -5.79 -4.79 41.01
N ASP A 250 -5.05 -5.91 41.03
CA ASP A 250 -3.60 -5.92 40.85
C ASP A 250 -3.21 -5.54 39.41
N LEU A 251 -4.13 -5.66 38.44
CA LEU A 251 -3.93 -5.20 37.06
C LEU A 251 -3.87 -3.67 36.92
N GLN A 252 -4.16 -2.93 37.99
CA GLN A 252 -3.93 -1.49 38.03
C GLN A 252 -2.45 -1.14 38.28
N ASP A 253 -1.70 -2.05 38.90
CA ASP A 253 -0.26 -1.87 39.15
C ASP A 253 0.56 -2.17 37.89
N VAL A 254 1.47 -1.26 37.55
CA VAL A 254 2.27 -1.31 36.31
C VAL A 254 3.26 -2.49 36.32
N GLU A 255 3.79 -2.85 37.49
CA GLU A 255 4.76 -3.94 37.62
C GLU A 255 4.06 -5.29 37.42
N GLU A 256 2.92 -5.49 38.08
CA GLU A 256 2.13 -6.72 37.91
C GLU A 256 1.56 -6.83 36.50
N LEU A 257 1.06 -5.74 35.93
CA LEU A 257 0.55 -5.69 34.56
C LEU A 257 1.65 -6.05 33.53
N SER A 258 2.87 -5.55 33.72
CA SER A 258 4.03 -5.93 32.91
C SER A 258 4.39 -7.41 33.07
N ALA A 259 4.39 -7.92 34.30
CA ALA A 259 4.75 -9.31 34.59
C ALA A 259 3.76 -10.30 33.95
N ILE A 260 2.47 -10.00 33.99
CA ILE A 260 1.42 -10.78 33.32
C ILE A 260 1.58 -10.67 31.80
N GLY A 261 1.75 -9.46 31.27
CA GLY A 261 1.98 -9.21 29.86
C GLY A 261 3.14 -10.03 29.29
N LYS A 262 4.27 -10.08 30.01
CA LYS A 262 5.43 -10.89 29.63
C LYS A 262 5.17 -12.38 29.69
N THR A 263 4.46 -12.85 30.72
CA THR A 263 4.16 -14.28 30.92
C THR A 263 3.29 -14.83 29.78
N LEU A 264 2.33 -14.02 29.31
CA LEU A 264 1.42 -14.37 28.23
C LEU A 264 1.96 -13.99 26.83
N ASN A 265 3.21 -13.50 26.75
CA ASN A 265 3.83 -13.01 25.50
C ASN A 265 2.96 -11.96 24.77
N ILE A 266 2.32 -11.09 25.53
CA ILE A 266 1.48 -10.01 25.02
C ILE A 266 2.35 -8.90 24.44
N ASN A 267 1.96 -8.38 23.29
CA ASN A 267 2.54 -7.20 22.68
C ASN A 267 1.95 -5.92 23.25
N TYR A 268 0.63 -5.83 23.38
CA TYR A 268 -0.05 -4.66 23.97
C TYR A 268 -1.19 -5.04 24.89
N ILE A 269 -1.33 -4.28 25.97
CA ILE A 269 -2.48 -4.36 26.87
C ILE A 269 -3.34 -3.12 26.63
N LEU A 270 -4.63 -3.33 26.38
CA LEU A 270 -5.59 -2.26 26.12
C LEU A 270 -6.44 -2.02 27.36
N ARG A 271 -6.49 -0.77 27.82
CA ARG A 271 -7.35 -0.34 28.92
C ARG A 271 -8.46 0.56 28.38
N PRO A 272 -9.61 -0.03 28.02
CA PRO A 272 -10.74 0.74 27.54
C PRO A 272 -11.52 1.38 28.69
N SER A 273 -12.06 2.58 28.46
CA SER A 273 -12.98 3.25 29.36
C SER A 273 -14.08 3.94 28.57
N LEU A 274 -15.30 3.90 29.11
CA LEU A 274 -16.46 4.59 28.57
C LEU A 274 -17.08 5.46 29.66
N ALA A 275 -17.05 6.77 29.46
CA ALA A 275 -17.60 7.74 30.39
C ALA A 275 -18.75 8.52 29.76
N LYS A 276 -19.78 8.83 30.54
CA LYS A 276 -20.79 9.82 30.19
C LYS A 276 -20.52 11.13 30.94
N ALA A 277 -20.25 12.19 30.18
CA ALA A 277 -19.99 13.53 30.70
C ALA A 277 -20.94 14.53 30.02
N GLY A 278 -21.93 15.01 30.77
CA GLY A 278 -22.99 15.86 30.22
C GLY A 278 -23.79 15.13 29.13
N THR A 279 -23.79 15.68 27.92
CA THR A 279 -24.44 15.11 26.73
C THR A 279 -23.57 14.12 25.97
N PHE A 280 -22.28 14.04 26.27
CA PHE A 280 -21.34 13.22 25.50
C PHE A 280 -21.06 11.88 26.19
N TYR A 281 -20.91 10.84 25.37
CA TYR A 281 -20.18 9.63 25.68
C TYR A 281 -18.76 9.77 25.14
N ILE A 282 -17.78 9.49 26.00
CA ILE A 282 -16.36 9.55 25.69
C ILE A 282 -15.80 8.15 25.84
N PHE A 283 -15.28 7.60 24.74
CA PHE A 283 -14.59 6.33 24.69
C PHE A 283 -13.08 6.58 24.57
N LEU A 284 -12.33 6.09 25.56
CA LEU A 284 -10.88 6.22 25.62
C LEU A 284 -10.27 4.81 25.71
N VAL A 285 -9.23 4.56 24.92
CA VAL A 285 -8.42 3.34 25.03
C VAL A 285 -6.96 3.72 25.22
N ASP A 286 -6.42 3.40 26.40
CA ASP A 286 -5.00 3.53 26.67
C ASP A 286 -4.25 2.25 26.28
N VAL A 287 -3.05 2.41 25.71
CA VAL A 287 -2.22 1.30 25.23
C VAL A 287 -0.94 1.20 26.06
N PHE A 288 -0.76 0.02 26.66
CA PHE A 288 0.42 -0.31 27.47
C PHE A 288 1.33 -1.31 26.77
N ASP A 289 2.63 -1.01 26.73
CA ASP A 289 3.69 -1.91 26.30
C ASP A 289 4.25 -2.65 27.53
N PRO A 290 3.91 -3.94 27.75
CA PRO A 290 4.38 -4.69 28.91
C PRO A 290 5.88 -4.97 28.88
N GLN A 291 6.54 -4.90 27.72
CA GLN A 291 7.98 -5.13 27.62
C GLN A 291 8.75 -3.92 28.15
N LYS A 292 8.29 -2.72 27.80
CA LYS A 292 8.88 -1.44 28.19
C LYS A 292 8.33 -0.86 29.49
N LYS A 293 7.22 -1.39 30.00
CA LYS A 293 6.51 -0.91 31.20
C LYS A 293 6.00 0.53 31.06
N VAL A 294 5.43 0.87 29.92
CA VAL A 294 5.02 2.25 29.62
C VAL A 294 3.66 2.29 28.93
N TRP A 295 2.84 3.26 29.33
CA TRP A 295 1.68 3.72 28.57
C TRP A 295 2.19 4.68 27.51
N PHE A 296 2.07 4.33 26.24
CA PHE A 296 2.72 5.09 25.16
C PHE A 296 1.76 5.70 24.17
N ASP A 297 0.47 5.31 24.21
CA ASP A 297 -0.53 5.80 23.27
C ASP A 297 -1.93 5.78 23.90
N SER A 298 -2.80 6.68 23.44
CA SER A 298 -4.16 6.86 23.94
C SER A 298 -5.08 7.30 22.79
N TYR A 299 -6.20 6.60 22.62
CA TYR A 299 -7.17 6.85 21.56
C TYR A 299 -8.47 7.36 22.18
N GLU A 300 -8.86 8.59 21.89
CA GLU A 300 -10.09 9.20 22.42
C GLU A 300 -11.09 9.51 21.30
N TYR A 301 -12.34 9.09 21.51
CA TYR A 301 -13.45 9.38 20.62
C TYR A 301 -14.69 9.79 21.43
N LYS A 302 -15.52 10.66 20.88
CA LYS A 302 -16.73 11.14 21.54
C LYS A 302 -17.96 11.13 20.63
N THR A 303 -19.13 10.95 21.22
CA THR A 303 -20.44 11.03 20.54
C THR A 303 -21.50 11.56 21.49
N GLU A 304 -22.50 12.28 20.99
CA GLU A 304 -23.68 12.68 21.78
C GLU A 304 -24.72 11.56 21.87
N SER A 305 -24.74 10.67 20.88
CA SER A 305 -25.76 9.63 20.77
C SER A 305 -25.20 8.23 21.06
N PRO A 306 -25.84 7.45 21.96
CA PRO A 306 -25.39 6.10 22.29
C PRO A 306 -25.49 5.12 21.12
N ILE A 307 -26.28 5.43 20.08
CA ILE A 307 -26.40 4.58 18.88
C ILE A 307 -25.09 4.45 18.12
N TYR A 308 -24.20 5.43 18.26
CA TYR A 308 -22.90 5.46 17.57
C TYR A 308 -21.74 4.93 18.44
N LEU A 309 -22.01 4.36 19.61
CA LEU A 309 -20.98 3.72 20.42
C LEU A 309 -20.22 2.61 19.67
N PRO A 310 -20.87 1.76 18.83
CA PRO A 310 -20.14 0.80 17.99
C PRO A 310 -19.18 1.47 17.00
N ASN A 311 -19.55 2.63 16.42
CA ASN A 311 -18.68 3.36 15.51
C ASN A 311 -17.39 3.82 16.21
N LEU A 312 -17.46 4.20 17.49
CA LEU A 312 -16.26 4.59 18.24
C LEU A 312 -15.26 3.41 18.36
N ILE A 313 -15.77 2.20 18.57
CA ILE A 313 -14.96 0.97 18.61
C ILE A 313 -14.33 0.71 17.26
N GLN A 314 -15.09 0.82 16.17
CA GLN A 314 -14.58 0.59 14.81
C GLN A 314 -13.53 1.64 14.40
N ARG A 315 -13.72 2.90 14.80
CA ARG A 315 -12.70 3.95 14.61
C ARG A 315 -11.41 3.60 15.36
N PHE A 316 -11.53 3.11 16.60
CA PHE A 316 -10.38 2.63 17.37
C PHE A 316 -9.67 1.48 16.67
N THR A 317 -10.39 0.43 16.26
CA THR A 317 -9.76 -0.75 15.62
C THR A 317 -9.10 -0.39 14.29
N SER A 318 -9.69 0.48 13.47
CA SER A 318 -9.04 1.00 12.26
C SER A 318 -7.78 1.81 12.60
N GLY A 319 -7.88 2.76 13.53
CA GLY A 319 -6.75 3.60 13.94
C GLY A 319 -5.59 2.78 14.53
N PHE A 320 -5.91 1.82 15.40
CA PHE A 320 -4.93 0.95 16.04
C PHE A 320 -4.23 0.00 15.06
N GLN A 321 -4.91 -0.41 13.98
CA GLN A 321 -4.32 -1.17 12.87
C GLN A 321 -3.52 -0.30 11.89
N GLY A 322 -3.48 1.03 12.10
CA GLY A 322 -2.84 1.98 11.19
C GLY A 322 -3.59 2.16 9.88
N GLU A 323 -4.90 1.92 9.87
CA GLU A 323 -5.77 2.05 8.71
C GLU A 323 -6.45 3.42 8.68
N LEU A 324 -6.78 3.90 7.47
CA LEU A 324 -7.59 5.09 7.31
C LEU A 324 -9.00 4.81 7.83
N ILE A 325 -9.52 5.69 8.69
CA ILE A 325 -10.90 5.61 9.17
C ILE A 325 -11.82 5.92 7.99
N SER A 326 -12.74 4.99 7.69
CA SER A 326 -13.74 5.17 6.63
C SER A 326 -14.61 6.40 6.88
N ASP A 327 -14.93 7.15 5.81
CA ASP A 327 -15.85 8.28 5.86
C ASP A 327 -17.21 7.90 6.45
N SER A 328 -17.65 6.65 6.27
CA SER A 328 -18.90 6.13 6.83
C SER A 328 -18.90 5.99 8.36
N LEU A 329 -17.72 5.99 8.98
CA LEU A 329 -17.52 5.90 10.44
C LEU A 329 -17.29 7.27 11.06
N LEU A 330 -17.06 8.30 10.25
CA LEU A 330 -17.12 9.67 10.70
C LEU A 330 -18.56 9.88 11.17
N LEU A 331 -18.70 10.26 12.44
CA LEU A 331 -20.00 10.73 12.94
C LEU A 331 -20.43 11.90 12.05
N PRO A 332 -21.73 12.24 11.99
CA PRO A 332 -22.11 13.57 11.57
C PRO A 332 -21.53 14.54 12.60
N GLU A 333 -20.24 14.83 12.48
CA GLU A 333 -19.69 16.12 12.90
C GLU A 333 -20.61 17.10 12.20
N VAL A 334 -21.31 17.89 13.00
CA VAL A 334 -21.99 19.08 12.52
C VAL A 334 -21.03 19.69 11.51
N GLU A 335 -21.36 19.63 10.22
CA GLU A 335 -20.61 20.33 9.19
C GLU A 335 -20.56 21.76 9.72
N PHE A 336 -19.40 22.20 10.22
CA PHE A 336 -19.12 23.61 10.18
C PHE A 336 -19.01 23.91 8.69
N VAL A 337 -20.18 24.18 8.10
CA VAL A 337 -20.28 24.95 6.90
C VAL A 337 -19.60 26.25 7.27
N TRP A 338 -18.35 26.41 6.84
CA TRP A 338 -17.83 27.74 6.62
C TRP A 338 -18.74 28.33 5.56
N GLU A 339 -19.83 28.95 6.00
CA GLU A 339 -20.51 29.95 5.19
C GLU A 339 -19.48 31.05 5.01
N TYR A 340 -18.77 30.95 3.89
CA TYR A 340 -18.11 32.11 3.32
C TYR A 340 -19.25 33.08 3.01
N GLU A 341 -19.55 33.97 3.95
CA GLU A 341 -20.25 35.20 3.66
C GLU A 341 -19.40 35.90 2.59
N VAL A 342 -19.77 35.66 1.33
CA VAL A 342 -19.43 36.59 0.28
C VAL A 342 -20.16 37.85 0.70
N ASP A 343 -19.44 38.80 1.29
CA ASP A 343 -19.85 40.20 1.34
C ASP A 343 -20.34 40.53 -0.07
N SER A 344 -21.66 40.52 -0.24
CA SER A 344 -22.29 41.13 -1.38
C SER A 344 -21.87 42.60 -1.31
N PRO A 345 -21.18 43.16 -2.31
CA PRO A 345 -21.12 44.60 -2.40
C PRO A 345 -22.56 45.06 -2.60
N ALA A 346 -23.03 45.83 -1.63
CA ALA A 346 -24.30 46.53 -1.64
C ALA A 346 -24.68 46.97 -3.05
N THR A 347 -25.86 46.54 -3.51
CA THR A 347 -26.64 47.27 -4.50
C THR A 347 -26.90 48.66 -3.95
N ASP A 348 -26.05 49.61 -4.31
CA ASP A 348 -26.38 51.02 -4.16
C ASP A 348 -26.93 51.53 -5.48
N SER A 349 -28.25 51.44 -5.54
CA SER A 349 -29.13 52.12 -6.46
C SER A 349 -28.88 53.63 -6.35
N LYS A 350 -28.25 54.23 -7.36
CA LYS A 350 -28.43 55.66 -7.64
C LYS A 350 -29.10 55.83 -9.00
N LEU A 351 -30.41 56.10 -8.91
CA LEU A 351 -31.16 56.88 -9.88
C LEU A 351 -31.07 58.38 -9.48
N SER A 352 -31.24 59.26 -10.47
CA SER A 352 -31.11 60.75 -10.52
C SER A 352 -29.72 61.23 -10.96
N GLU A 353 -29.51 61.92 -12.08
CA GLU A 353 -30.35 62.52 -13.15
C GLU A 353 -29.75 62.20 -14.54
#